data_AF-A0A1S3JLV2-F1
#
_entry.id   AF-A0A1S3JLV2-F1
#
_cell.length_a   1.000
_cell.length_b   1.000
_cell.length_c   1.000
_cell.angle_alpha   90.00
_cell.angle_beta   90.00
_cell.angle_gamma   90.00
#
_symmetry.space_group_name_H-M   'P 1'
#
loop_
_entity.id
_entity.type
_entity.pdbx_description
1 polymer ?
#
loop_
_entity_poly.entity_id
_entity_poly.type
_entity_poly.pdbx_seq_one_letter_code
_entity_poly.pdbx_strand_id
1 'polypeptide(L)'
;MKRKRHNQQTWSEAGTEVPDVDNSPLIHEEHNNLCLSLGDGIVEDKLKSIKQWFGRKIKPRELEKIGDFCDLYECLYDRGIIDLGEYKELSKALNAVGLQRLDKEIKKTSETIRKIRIKKRNSSGSKRKGSVQKANVKRDWKSARRKWDRIGAELLDRRANKLLKRNFEEMGIFFYGMDKVMNSKDVDVKLNICSRVTGGVNKILDKIFTDTALTNARDLKKATCVFVDNYGASVIIAARGCLRLTLRFTTRSALEMMWDDYLSGDLSNMLTDDIVTIPMKEMAGWEEIFVGVKIDKAQYLNVCRSLPNGINRK
;
A
#
# COMPACT_ATOMS: atom_id res chain seq x y z
N MET A 1 -21.96 -57.20 35.89
CA MET A 1 -21.19 -56.96 34.64
C MET A 1 -21.52 -55.57 34.08
N LYS A 2 -20.64 -54.57 34.25
CA LYS A 2 -20.76 -53.26 33.59
C LYS A 2 -19.41 -52.92 32.96
N ARG A 3 -19.32 -52.92 31.62
CA ARG A 3 -18.13 -52.55 30.85
C ARG A 3 -18.10 -51.02 30.69
N LYS A 4 -17.09 -50.35 31.27
CA LYS A 4 -16.74 -48.96 30.96
C LYS A 4 -15.86 -48.95 29.70
N ARG A 5 -16.26 -48.21 28.67
CA ARG A 5 -15.40 -47.87 27.51
C ARG A 5 -14.51 -46.69 27.90
N HIS A 6 -13.20 -46.90 27.86
CA HIS A 6 -12.21 -45.83 27.87
C HIS A 6 -12.12 -45.23 26.46
N ASN A 7 -12.26 -43.91 26.35
CA ASN A 7 -11.99 -43.16 25.12
C ASN A 7 -10.68 -42.38 25.35
N GLN A 8 -9.59 -42.80 24.71
CA GLN A 8 -8.33 -42.07 24.70
C GLN A 8 -8.41 -41.02 23.60
N GLN A 9 -8.44 -39.75 23.99
CA GLN A 9 -8.37 -38.62 23.09
C GLN A 9 -6.91 -38.16 23.04
N THR A 10 -6.26 -38.41 21.91
CA THR A 10 -4.90 -37.94 21.59
C THR A 10 -4.90 -36.43 21.44
N TRP A 11 -4.12 -35.74 22.29
CA TRP A 11 -3.85 -34.31 22.19
C TRP A 11 -2.84 -34.07 21.07
N SER A 12 -3.25 -33.38 20.01
CA SER A 12 -2.34 -32.87 18.98
C SER A 12 -1.70 -31.57 19.48
N GLU A 13 -0.37 -31.55 19.59
CA GLU A 13 0.40 -30.39 20.01
C GLU A 13 0.21 -29.21 19.06
N ALA A 14 -0.09 -28.04 19.62
CA ALA A 14 -0.24 -26.80 18.88
C ALA A 14 1.11 -26.35 18.31
N GLY A 15 1.29 -26.52 17.00
CA GLY A 15 2.46 -26.06 16.25
C GLY A 15 2.68 -24.56 16.45
N THR A 16 3.89 -24.20 16.88
CA THR A 16 4.31 -22.80 16.97
C THR A 16 4.65 -22.32 15.57
N GLU A 17 3.75 -21.56 14.93
CA GLU A 17 4.02 -20.93 13.62
C GLU A 17 5.29 -20.07 13.70
N VAL A 18 6.33 -20.51 13.00
CA VAL A 18 7.57 -19.75 12.82
C VAL A 18 7.23 -18.54 11.95
N PRO A 19 7.57 -17.30 12.37
CA PRO A 19 7.30 -16.12 11.56
C PRO A 19 7.99 -16.26 10.21
N ASP A 20 7.18 -16.14 9.15
CA ASP A 20 7.60 -16.22 7.77
C ASP A 20 8.70 -15.19 7.49
N VAL A 21 9.89 -15.70 7.17
CA VAL A 21 11.11 -14.90 6.98
C VAL A 21 10.97 -14.03 5.72
N ASP A 22 10.12 -14.44 4.78
CA ASP A 22 9.96 -13.81 3.47
C ASP A 22 9.03 -12.59 3.48
N ASN A 23 8.20 -12.44 4.52
CA ASN A 23 7.37 -11.25 4.75
C ASN A 23 8.17 -10.04 5.29
N SER A 24 9.43 -9.87 4.90
CA SER A 24 10.24 -8.72 5.28
C SER A 24 9.99 -7.54 4.36
N PRO A 25 9.60 -6.35 4.87
CA PRO A 25 9.45 -5.15 4.03
C PRO A 25 10.70 -4.85 3.21
N LEU A 26 11.88 -4.97 3.84
CA LEU A 26 13.18 -4.79 3.17
C LEU A 26 13.45 -5.80 2.03
N ILE A 27 12.88 -7.01 2.08
CA ILE A 27 13.06 -7.99 0.98
C ILE A 27 12.18 -7.60 -0.21
N HIS A 28 10.96 -7.14 0.05
CA HIS A 28 10.06 -6.64 -0.98
C HIS A 28 10.56 -5.35 -1.62
N GLU A 29 11.13 -4.45 -0.83
CA GLU A 29 11.75 -3.21 -1.31
C GLU A 29 12.89 -3.52 -2.29
N GLU A 30 13.81 -4.42 -1.92
CA GLU A 30 14.91 -4.84 -2.81
C GLU A 30 14.40 -5.53 -4.09
N HIS A 31 13.31 -6.31 -3.99
CA HIS A 31 12.69 -6.95 -5.14
C HIS A 31 12.03 -5.95 -6.11
N ASN A 32 11.36 -4.92 -5.57
CA ASN A 32 10.73 -3.86 -6.37
C ASN A 32 11.79 -2.95 -7.01
N ASN A 33 12.84 -2.60 -6.27
CA ASN A 33 13.96 -1.82 -6.78
C ASN A 33 14.66 -2.55 -7.94
N LEU A 34 14.77 -3.87 -7.87
CA LEU A 34 15.28 -4.67 -8.99
C LEU A 34 14.36 -4.58 -10.22
N CYS A 35 13.05 -4.66 -10.04
CA CYS A 35 12.08 -4.50 -11.14
C CYS A 35 12.30 -3.17 -11.88
N LEU A 36 12.37 -2.07 -11.14
CA LEU A 36 12.58 -0.73 -11.69
C LEU A 36 13.94 -0.59 -12.40
N SER A 37 15.02 -1.03 -11.76
CA SER A 37 16.38 -0.96 -12.33
C SER A 37 16.50 -1.75 -13.64
N LEU A 38 15.87 -2.93 -13.70
CA LEU A 38 15.81 -3.72 -14.92
C LEU A 38 14.90 -3.09 -15.98
N GLY A 39 13.76 -2.52 -15.57
CA GLY A 39 12.83 -1.83 -16.46
C GLY A 39 13.49 -0.68 -17.22
N ASP A 40 14.24 0.16 -16.51
CA ASP A 40 14.98 1.28 -17.11
C ASP A 40 16.09 0.82 -18.09
N GLY A 41 16.64 -0.38 -17.87
CA GLY A 41 17.71 -0.95 -18.68
C GLY A 41 17.25 -1.73 -19.91
N ILE A 42 15.96 -2.03 -20.06
CA ILE A 42 15.43 -2.93 -21.10
C ILE A 42 14.58 -2.14 -22.10
N VAL A 43 15.15 -1.94 -23.30
CA VAL A 43 14.47 -1.31 -24.43
C VAL A 43 13.49 -2.30 -25.11
N GLU A 44 12.49 -1.78 -25.81
CA GLU A 44 11.39 -2.54 -26.41
C GLU A 44 11.83 -3.76 -27.26
N ASP A 45 12.87 -3.63 -28.08
CA ASP A 45 13.38 -4.73 -28.92
C ASP A 45 13.96 -5.88 -28.09
N LYS A 46 14.61 -5.53 -26.98
CA LYS A 46 15.12 -6.52 -26.02
C LYS A 46 13.98 -7.14 -25.23
N LEU A 47 12.96 -6.37 -24.88
CA LEU A 47 11.74 -6.89 -24.25
C LEU A 47 11.04 -7.94 -25.13
N LYS A 48 10.92 -7.71 -26.44
CA LYS A 48 10.36 -8.71 -27.39
C LYS A 48 11.14 -10.03 -27.35
N SER A 49 12.47 -9.94 -27.34
CA SER A 49 13.36 -11.11 -27.26
C SER A 49 13.19 -11.87 -25.93
N ILE A 50 13.06 -11.14 -24.81
CA ILE A 50 12.82 -11.73 -23.49
C ILE A 50 11.43 -12.40 -23.43
N LYS A 51 10.38 -11.74 -23.96
CA LYS A 51 9.02 -12.33 -24.06
C LYS A 51 9.05 -13.63 -24.85
N GLN A 52 9.75 -13.67 -25.98
CA GLN A 52 9.88 -14.88 -26.79
C GLN A 52 10.58 -16.01 -26.02
N TRP A 53 11.61 -15.70 -25.23
CA TRP A 53 12.28 -16.68 -24.36
C TRP A 53 11.29 -17.32 -23.36
N PHE A 54 10.40 -16.52 -22.78
CA PHE A 54 9.36 -17.00 -21.87
C PHE A 54 8.13 -17.60 -22.56
N GLY A 55 8.05 -17.59 -23.90
CA GLY A 55 6.92 -18.14 -24.67
C GLY A 55 6.64 -19.64 -24.44
N ARG A 56 7.61 -20.38 -23.88
CA ARG A 56 7.42 -21.78 -23.47
C ARG A 56 6.71 -21.93 -22.12
N LYS A 57 6.72 -20.88 -21.28
CA LYS A 57 6.17 -20.88 -19.91
C LYS A 57 4.93 -19.99 -19.76
N ILE A 58 4.80 -18.99 -20.62
CA ILE A 58 3.69 -18.03 -20.63
C ILE A 58 2.96 -18.15 -21.97
N LYS A 59 1.62 -18.14 -21.93
CA LYS A 59 0.81 -18.26 -23.14
C LYS A 59 1.04 -17.04 -24.05
N PRO A 60 1.14 -17.20 -25.39
CA PRO A 60 1.38 -16.10 -26.32
C PRO A 60 0.40 -14.92 -26.15
N ARG A 61 -0.91 -15.21 -26.02
CA ARG A 61 -1.96 -14.21 -25.81
C ARG A 61 -1.79 -13.35 -24.55
N GLU A 62 -1.06 -13.84 -23.55
CA GLU A 62 -0.77 -13.08 -22.34
C GLU A 62 0.48 -12.24 -22.52
N LEU A 63 1.50 -12.77 -23.20
CA LEU A 63 2.71 -12.02 -23.56
C LEU A 63 2.43 -10.81 -24.47
N GLU A 64 1.41 -10.91 -25.33
CA GLU A 64 0.93 -9.80 -26.17
C GLU A 64 0.34 -8.63 -25.38
N LYS A 65 -0.24 -8.90 -24.21
CA LYS A 65 -0.88 -7.87 -23.37
C LYS A 65 0.09 -7.09 -22.50
N ILE A 66 1.29 -7.62 -22.29
CA ILE A 66 2.33 -7.03 -21.46
C ILE A 66 2.89 -5.81 -22.20
N GLY A 67 2.74 -4.61 -21.65
CA GLY A 67 3.17 -3.37 -22.30
C GLY A 67 4.67 -3.14 -22.14
N ASP A 68 5.17 -3.35 -20.93
CA ASP A 68 6.55 -3.06 -20.55
C ASP A 68 7.23 -4.24 -19.82
N PHE A 69 8.45 -4.01 -19.33
CA PHE A 69 9.18 -5.03 -18.58
C PHE A 69 8.64 -5.22 -17.15
N CYS A 70 8.10 -4.19 -16.51
CA CYS A 70 7.53 -4.29 -15.17
C CYS A 70 6.32 -5.22 -15.16
N ASP A 71 5.43 -5.08 -16.15
CA ASP A 71 4.31 -5.99 -16.40
C ASP A 71 4.78 -7.44 -16.57
N LEU A 72 5.89 -7.64 -17.30
CA LEU A 72 6.47 -8.98 -17.50
C LEU A 72 7.01 -9.54 -16.18
N TYR A 73 7.72 -8.71 -15.43
CA TYR A 73 8.32 -9.09 -14.16
C TYR A 73 7.26 -9.50 -13.13
N GLU A 74 6.18 -8.72 -13.00
CA GLU A 74 5.03 -9.07 -12.16
C GLU A 74 4.37 -10.36 -12.62
N CYS A 75 4.17 -10.54 -13.93
CA CYS A 75 3.61 -11.77 -14.48
C CYS A 75 4.47 -13.00 -14.13
N LEU A 76 5.80 -12.87 -14.19
CA LEU A 76 6.73 -13.94 -13.81
C LEU A 76 6.66 -14.27 -12.32
N TYR A 77 6.51 -13.25 -11.47
CA TYR A 77 6.41 -13.41 -10.02
C TYR A 77 5.08 -14.05 -9.61
N ASP A 78 3.95 -13.56 -10.13
CA ASP A 78 2.62 -14.10 -9.85
C ASP A 78 2.46 -15.57 -10.27
N ARG A 79 3.23 -15.98 -11.29
CA ARG A 79 3.27 -17.37 -11.78
C ARG A 79 4.30 -18.23 -11.05
N GLY A 80 5.04 -17.68 -10.09
CA GLY A 80 6.11 -18.39 -9.37
C GLY A 80 7.27 -18.82 -10.27
N ILE A 81 7.46 -18.17 -11.42
CA ILE A 81 8.61 -18.43 -12.31
C ILE A 81 9.87 -17.77 -11.73
N ILE A 82 9.68 -16.65 -11.06
CA ILE A 82 10.67 -16.02 -10.19
C ILE A 82 10.07 -15.85 -8.78
N ASP A 83 10.94 -15.82 -7.78
CA ASP A 83 10.54 -15.61 -6.38
C ASP A 83 11.52 -14.62 -5.71
N LEU A 84 11.21 -14.18 -4.49
CA LEU A 84 12.02 -13.26 -3.71
C LEU A 84 13.43 -13.82 -3.49
N GLY A 85 14.42 -13.17 -4.10
CA GLY A 85 15.82 -13.59 -4.10
C GLY A 85 16.15 -14.74 -5.04
N GLU A 86 15.17 -15.34 -5.72
CA GLU A 86 15.35 -16.46 -6.66
C GLU A 86 15.00 -16.05 -8.10
N TYR A 87 15.96 -15.40 -8.75
CA TYR A 87 15.80 -14.83 -10.10
C TYR A 87 16.52 -15.65 -11.19
N LYS A 88 16.74 -16.95 -10.96
CA LYS A 88 17.56 -17.80 -11.86
C LYS A 88 17.03 -17.83 -13.28
N GLU A 89 15.71 -17.93 -13.45
CA GLU A 89 15.10 -17.99 -14.77
C GLU A 89 15.18 -16.65 -15.50
N LEU A 90 15.03 -15.54 -14.78
CA LEU A 90 15.20 -14.20 -15.32
C LEU A 90 16.66 -13.94 -15.73
N SER A 91 17.62 -14.33 -14.88
CA SER A 91 19.06 -14.28 -15.17
C SER A 91 19.42 -15.04 -16.46
N LYS A 92 18.89 -16.25 -16.66
CA LYS A 92 19.09 -17.01 -17.90
C LYS A 92 18.53 -16.28 -19.12
N ALA A 93 17.32 -15.72 -19.00
CA ALA A 93 16.68 -14.98 -20.09
C ALA A 93 17.50 -13.73 -20.48
N LEU A 94 17.94 -12.93 -19.51
CA LEU A 94 18.76 -11.74 -19.77
C LEU A 94 20.10 -12.09 -20.42
N ASN A 95 20.76 -13.14 -19.96
CA ASN A 95 22.01 -13.60 -20.56
C ASN A 95 21.82 -14.09 -22.00
N ALA A 96 20.73 -14.81 -22.27
CA ALA A 96 20.40 -15.28 -23.63
C ALA A 96 20.14 -14.12 -24.62
N VAL A 97 19.67 -12.98 -24.13
CA VAL A 97 19.35 -11.78 -24.92
C VAL A 97 20.54 -10.79 -24.99
N GLY A 98 21.66 -11.12 -24.33
CA GLY A 98 22.91 -10.33 -24.33
C GLY A 98 22.95 -9.20 -23.29
N LEU A 99 22.11 -9.26 -22.25
CA LEU A 99 21.99 -8.23 -21.20
C LEU A 99 22.78 -8.61 -19.93
N GLN A 100 24.04 -9.00 -20.10
CA GLN A 100 24.91 -9.47 -19.01
C GLN A 100 25.16 -8.42 -17.91
N ARG A 101 25.08 -7.13 -18.26
CA ARG A 101 25.20 -6.04 -17.29
C ARG A 101 24.08 -6.10 -16.24
N LEU A 102 22.85 -6.34 -16.68
CA LEU A 102 21.67 -6.43 -15.82
C LEU A 102 21.67 -7.71 -14.96
N ASP A 103 22.29 -8.79 -15.45
CA ASP A 103 22.51 -10.01 -14.64
C ASP A 103 23.36 -9.73 -13.38
N LYS A 104 24.29 -8.77 -13.43
CA LYS A 104 25.07 -8.36 -12.25
C LYS A 104 24.17 -7.72 -11.19
N GLU A 105 23.16 -6.95 -11.61
CA GLU A 105 22.19 -6.33 -10.70
C GLU A 105 21.32 -7.39 -10.02
N ILE A 106 20.82 -8.36 -10.80
CA ILE A 106 20.08 -9.51 -10.26
C ILE A 106 20.89 -10.23 -9.18
N LYS A 107 22.16 -10.55 -9.45
CA LYS A 107 23.04 -11.25 -8.50
C LYS A 107 23.27 -10.42 -7.24
N LYS A 108 23.47 -9.11 -7.37
CA LYS A 108 23.64 -8.18 -6.25
C LYS A 108 22.39 -8.19 -5.37
N THR A 109 21.20 -8.04 -5.95
CA THR A 109 19.93 -8.04 -5.20
C THR A 109 19.67 -9.38 -4.52
N SER A 110 19.88 -10.51 -5.21
CA SER A 110 19.76 -11.84 -4.60
C SER A 110 20.65 -12.00 -3.36
N GLU A 111 21.89 -11.51 -3.42
CA GLU A 111 22.82 -11.56 -2.29
C GLU A 111 22.39 -10.62 -1.13
N THR A 112 21.86 -9.43 -1.44
CA THR A 112 21.27 -8.54 -0.43
C THR A 112 20.10 -9.20 0.29
N ILE A 113 19.15 -9.78 -0.45
CA ILE A 113 18.00 -10.49 0.12
C ILE A 113 18.48 -11.66 1.00
N ARG A 114 19.48 -12.43 0.54
CA ARG A 114 20.08 -13.51 1.33
C ARG A 114 20.66 -13.02 2.65
N LYS A 115 21.40 -11.91 2.65
CA LYS A 115 21.95 -11.30 3.87
C LYS A 115 20.85 -10.86 4.84
N ILE A 116 19.77 -10.27 4.33
CA ILE A 116 18.61 -9.88 5.14
C ILE A 116 17.98 -11.11 5.81
N ARG A 117 17.77 -12.20 5.06
CA ARG A 117 17.25 -13.48 5.58
C ARG A 117 18.12 -14.03 6.71
N ILE A 118 19.45 -14.04 6.53
CA ILE A 118 20.41 -14.53 7.55
C ILE A 118 20.37 -13.67 8.81
N LYS A 119 20.41 -12.33 8.66
CA LYS A 119 20.37 -11.38 9.79
C LYS A 119 19.09 -11.57 10.62
N LYS A 120 17.94 -11.77 9.95
CA LYS A 120 16.67 -12.02 10.64
C LYS A 120 16.66 -13.34 11.42
N ARG A 121 17.18 -14.42 10.85
CA ARG A 121 17.32 -15.72 11.54
C ARG A 121 18.21 -15.62 12.78
N ASN A 122 19.32 -14.90 12.69
CA ASN A 122 20.23 -14.73 13.84
C ASN A 122 19.62 -13.84 14.93
N SER A 123 18.82 -12.84 14.55
CA SER A 123 18.13 -11.94 15.48
C SER A 123 16.98 -12.62 16.26
N SER A 124 16.34 -13.64 15.67
CA SER A 124 15.25 -14.39 16.32
C SER A 124 15.76 -15.48 17.26
N GLY A 125 16.95 -16.05 17.02
CA GLY A 125 17.58 -17.06 17.89
C GLY A 125 18.01 -16.55 19.28
N SER A 126 18.31 -15.26 19.42
CA SER A 126 18.89 -14.70 20.67
C SER A 126 17.87 -14.31 21.75
N LYS A 127 16.56 -14.41 21.52
CA LYS A 127 15.50 -13.88 22.43
C LYS A 127 14.81 -14.92 23.33
N ARG A 128 15.46 -16.03 23.68
CA ARG A 128 14.86 -17.13 24.49
C ARG A 128 14.91 -16.98 26.02
N LYS A 129 15.34 -15.86 26.61
CA LYS A 129 15.24 -15.61 28.07
C LYS A 129 14.32 -14.41 28.36
N GLY A 130 13.10 -14.66 28.84
CA GLY A 130 12.16 -13.61 29.26
C GLY A 130 10.70 -13.92 28.88
N SER A 131 10.15 -14.99 29.44
CA SER A 131 8.84 -15.55 29.08
C SER A 131 7.85 -15.46 30.25
N VAL A 132 7.29 -14.28 30.53
CA VAL A 132 6.02 -14.18 31.28
C VAL A 132 5.14 -13.01 30.77
N GLN A 133 5.70 -11.85 30.41
CA GLN A 133 4.88 -10.68 30.03
C GLN A 133 4.32 -10.65 28.59
N LYS A 134 4.79 -11.52 27.68
CA LYS A 134 4.39 -11.48 26.24
C LYS A 134 3.06 -12.18 25.90
N ALA A 135 2.49 -12.96 26.82
CA ALA A 135 1.28 -13.74 26.54
C ALA A 135 0.01 -12.88 26.45
N ASN A 136 -0.07 -11.79 27.23
CA ASN A 136 -1.24 -10.90 27.22
C ASN A 136 -1.27 -10.00 25.98
N VAL A 137 -0.12 -9.42 25.58
CA VAL A 137 0.00 -8.55 24.39
C VAL A 137 -0.33 -9.29 23.08
N LYS A 138 0.02 -10.57 22.98
CA LYS A 138 -0.26 -11.40 21.78
C LYS A 138 -1.75 -11.70 21.60
N ARG A 139 -2.51 -11.76 22.69
CA ARG A 139 -3.94 -12.09 22.68
C ARG A 139 -4.77 -10.89 22.19
N ASP A 140 -4.38 -9.68 22.59
CA ASP A 140 -5.01 -8.42 22.13
C ASP A 140 -4.73 -8.12 20.66
N TRP A 141 -3.51 -8.40 20.17
CA TRP A 141 -3.15 -8.18 18.76
C TRP A 141 -3.96 -9.04 17.77
N LYS A 142 -4.22 -10.31 18.11
CA LYS A 142 -5.05 -11.19 17.26
C LYS A 142 -6.52 -10.75 17.22
N SER A 143 -7.04 -10.17 18.31
CA SER A 143 -8.41 -9.63 18.35
C SER A 143 -8.53 -8.31 17.58
N ALA A 144 -7.56 -7.40 17.70
CA ALA A 144 -7.54 -6.14 16.95
C ALA A 144 -7.44 -6.34 15.44
N ARG A 145 -6.58 -7.28 15.00
CA ARG A 145 -6.42 -7.64 13.58
C ARG A 145 -7.69 -8.25 12.98
N ARG A 146 -8.35 -9.17 13.70
CA ARG A 146 -9.63 -9.75 13.26
C ARG A 146 -10.75 -8.72 13.17
N LYS A 147 -10.75 -7.69 14.02
CA LYS A 147 -11.71 -6.58 13.96
C LYS A 147 -11.45 -5.70 12.74
N TRP A 148 -10.18 -5.43 12.42
CA TRP A 148 -9.76 -4.71 11.22
C TRP A 148 -10.05 -5.45 9.92
N ASP A 149 -9.75 -6.74 9.84
CA ASP A 149 -10.04 -7.57 8.67
C ASP A 149 -11.56 -7.69 8.42
N ARG A 150 -12.38 -7.56 9.49
CA ARG A 150 -13.84 -7.57 9.40
C ARG A 150 -14.39 -6.22 8.91
N ILE A 151 -13.91 -5.10 9.47
CA ILE A 151 -14.29 -3.74 9.06
C ILE A 151 -13.81 -3.43 7.64
N GLY A 152 -12.59 -3.84 7.28
CA GLY A 152 -12.02 -3.65 5.95
C GLY A 152 -12.70 -4.51 4.88
N ALA A 153 -13.19 -5.71 5.23
CA ALA A 153 -13.97 -6.56 4.34
C ALA A 153 -15.45 -6.12 4.25
N GLU A 154 -16.01 -5.50 5.29
CA GLU A 154 -17.37 -4.93 5.27
C GLU A 154 -17.45 -3.60 4.50
N LEU A 155 -16.34 -2.86 4.35
CA LEU A 155 -16.34 -1.54 3.72
C LEU A 155 -15.76 -1.49 2.29
N LEU A 156 -14.89 -2.42 1.85
CA LEU A 156 -14.26 -2.40 0.51
C LEU A 156 -13.73 -3.75 -0.01
N ASP A 157 -13.53 -3.81 -1.35
CA ASP A 157 -12.88 -4.91 -2.07
C ASP A 157 -11.42 -5.11 -1.65
N ARG A 158 -11.06 -6.34 -1.23
CA ARG A 158 -9.73 -6.73 -0.75
C ARG A 158 -8.60 -6.45 -1.76
N ARG A 159 -8.92 -6.37 -3.06
CA ARG A 159 -7.94 -6.07 -4.13
C ARG A 159 -7.52 -4.60 -4.13
N ALA A 160 -8.47 -3.68 -3.96
CA ALA A 160 -8.21 -2.24 -3.98
C ALA A 160 -7.30 -1.82 -2.81
N ASN A 161 -7.51 -2.39 -1.62
CA ASN A 161 -6.68 -2.12 -0.44
C ASN A 161 -5.22 -2.59 -0.61
N LYS A 162 -4.98 -3.71 -1.31
CA LYS A 162 -3.61 -4.19 -1.57
C LYS A 162 -2.88 -3.30 -2.57
N LEU A 163 -3.54 -2.87 -3.64
CA LEU A 163 -3.00 -1.96 -4.64
C LEU A 163 -2.65 -0.60 -4.03
N LEU A 164 -3.54 -0.04 -3.21
CA LEU A 164 -3.30 1.21 -2.53
C LEU A 164 -2.13 1.16 -1.57
N LYS A 165 -2.07 0.11 -0.74
CA LYS A 165 -0.96 -0.08 0.18
C LYS A 165 0.38 -0.17 -0.56
N ARG A 166 0.42 -0.90 -1.68
CA ARG A 166 1.59 -1.03 -2.54
C ARG A 166 2.00 0.31 -3.17
N ASN A 167 1.04 1.06 -3.70
CA ASN A 167 1.29 2.39 -4.28
C ASN A 167 1.83 3.37 -3.23
N PHE A 168 1.31 3.37 -2.00
CA PHE A 168 1.83 4.22 -0.92
C PHE A 168 3.27 3.85 -0.51
N GLU A 169 3.56 2.55 -0.39
CA GLU A 169 4.90 2.05 -0.08
C GLU A 169 5.92 2.39 -1.20
N GLU A 170 5.53 2.32 -2.47
CA GLU A 170 6.38 2.67 -3.63
C GLU A 170 6.67 4.18 -3.75
N MET A 171 5.83 5.04 -3.16
CA MET A 171 6.00 6.50 -3.20
C MET A 171 6.92 7.07 -2.11
N GLY A 172 7.48 6.22 -1.25
CA GLY A 172 8.18 6.64 -0.05
C GLY A 172 7.25 7.23 1.02
N ILE A 173 5.93 7.07 0.84
CA ILE A 173 4.93 7.33 1.88
C ILE A 173 4.88 6.08 2.76
N PHE A 174 5.92 5.95 3.56
CA PHE A 174 5.98 4.91 4.57
C PHE A 174 5.02 5.29 5.71
N PHE A 175 4.28 4.31 6.21
CA PHE A 175 3.57 4.40 7.48
C PHE A 175 4.60 4.47 8.64
N TYR A 176 5.41 5.52 8.70
CA TYR A 176 6.40 5.70 9.74
C TYR A 176 5.69 6.00 11.07
N GLY A 177 5.82 5.07 12.02
CA GLY A 177 5.41 5.29 13.41
C GLY A 177 4.20 4.51 13.92
N MET A 178 3.82 3.37 13.32
CA MET A 178 2.75 2.53 13.90
C MET A 178 3.15 1.76 15.18
N ASP A 179 4.44 1.64 15.50
CA ASP A 179 4.91 0.77 16.59
C ASP A 179 4.99 1.44 17.97
N LYS A 180 4.77 2.76 18.09
CA LYS A 180 4.98 3.49 19.35
C LYS A 180 3.85 4.37 19.88
N VAL A 181 2.68 4.42 19.26
CA VAL A 181 1.56 5.21 19.79
C VAL A 181 0.25 4.43 19.67
N MET A 182 0.08 3.41 20.51
CA MET A 182 -1.16 2.64 20.66
C MET A 182 -2.32 3.46 21.31
N ASN A 183 -2.31 4.79 21.21
CA ASN A 183 -3.33 5.66 21.79
C ASN A 183 -3.70 6.90 20.92
N SER A 184 -3.20 7.08 19.70
CA SER A 184 -3.60 8.23 18.86
C SER A 184 -4.91 7.95 18.13
N LYS A 185 -5.90 8.84 18.25
CA LYS A 185 -7.16 8.78 17.51
C LYS A 185 -6.99 9.42 16.12
N ASP A 186 -7.56 8.80 15.09
CA ASP A 186 -7.47 9.25 13.69
C ASP A 186 -8.79 9.93 13.25
N VAL A 187 -8.72 10.86 12.28
CA VAL A 187 -9.90 11.54 11.68
C VAL A 187 -10.19 10.98 10.28
N ASP A 188 -11.43 10.62 9.98
CA ASP A 188 -11.83 10.26 8.61
C ASP A 188 -12.23 11.50 7.80
N VAL A 189 -11.57 11.71 6.68
CA VAL A 189 -11.85 12.75 5.69
C VAL A 189 -12.30 12.08 4.40
N LYS A 190 -13.51 12.41 3.94
CA LYS A 190 -14.05 11.90 2.67
C LYS A 190 -13.90 12.98 1.61
N LEU A 191 -13.12 12.69 0.58
CA LEU A 191 -13.00 13.53 -0.59
C LEU A 191 -13.95 13.01 -1.67
N ASN A 192 -14.87 13.87 -2.08
CA ASN A 192 -15.80 13.63 -3.16
C ASN A 192 -15.49 14.64 -4.27
N ILE A 193 -15.38 14.20 -5.51
CA ILE A 193 -15.22 15.13 -6.61
C ILE A 193 -16.60 15.37 -7.19
N CYS A 194 -16.97 16.64 -7.24
CA CYS A 194 -18.28 17.07 -7.66
C CYS A 194 -18.09 17.84 -8.97
N SER A 195 -18.89 17.50 -9.98
CA SER A 195 -19.10 18.41 -11.10
C SER A 195 -20.38 19.20 -10.84
N ARG A 196 -20.43 20.44 -11.32
CA ARG A 196 -21.62 21.29 -11.14
C ARG A 196 -22.75 20.98 -12.13
N VAL A 197 -22.63 19.93 -12.96
CA VAL A 197 -23.56 19.63 -14.06
C VAL A 197 -24.04 18.17 -14.04
N THR A 198 -25.32 17.99 -14.37
CA THR A 198 -26.07 16.74 -14.30
C THR A 198 -25.95 15.92 -15.60
N GLY A 199 -25.46 14.67 -15.51
CA GLY A 199 -25.93 13.58 -16.38
C GLY A 199 -24.89 12.73 -17.12
N GLY A 200 -23.70 13.26 -17.43
CA GLY A 200 -22.68 12.52 -18.21
C GLY A 200 -21.28 12.50 -17.58
N VAL A 201 -20.87 13.63 -17.01
CA VAL A 201 -19.50 13.85 -16.52
C VAL A 201 -19.16 13.01 -15.29
N ASN A 202 -20.13 12.69 -14.43
CA ASN A 202 -19.90 11.86 -13.25
C ASN A 202 -19.37 10.44 -13.59
N LYS A 203 -19.79 9.81 -14.70
CA LYS A 203 -19.27 8.49 -15.08
C LYS A 203 -17.82 8.54 -15.56
N ILE A 204 -17.44 9.65 -16.21
CA ILE A 204 -16.08 9.88 -16.71
C ILE A 204 -15.16 10.25 -15.54
N LEU A 205 -15.61 11.15 -14.65
CA LEU A 205 -14.87 11.52 -13.44
C LEU A 205 -14.71 10.35 -12.46
N ASP A 206 -15.76 9.53 -12.28
CA ASP A 206 -15.66 8.30 -11.48
C ASP A 206 -14.62 7.35 -12.10
N LYS A 207 -14.59 7.19 -13.42
CA LYS A 207 -13.57 6.36 -14.09
C LYS A 207 -12.16 6.95 -13.94
N ILE A 208 -12.01 8.26 -14.11
CA ILE A 208 -10.72 8.95 -13.97
C ILE A 208 -10.20 8.82 -12.54
N PHE A 209 -11.00 9.06 -11.51
CA PHE A 209 -10.49 8.96 -10.14
C PHE A 209 -10.38 7.55 -9.62
N THR A 210 -11.40 6.74 -9.88
CA THR A 210 -11.48 5.39 -9.32
C THR A 210 -10.50 4.45 -10.01
N ASP A 211 -10.31 4.59 -11.32
CA ASP A 211 -9.43 3.71 -12.09
C ASP A 211 -8.11 4.37 -12.50
N THR A 212 -7.98 5.70 -12.52
CA THR A 212 -6.73 6.41 -12.92
C THR A 212 -6.02 7.07 -11.75
N ALA A 213 -6.71 7.78 -10.84
CA ALA A 213 -6.03 8.42 -9.70
C ALA A 213 -5.63 7.43 -8.58
N LEU A 214 -6.41 6.37 -8.35
CA LEU A 214 -6.03 5.31 -7.40
C LEU A 214 -4.93 4.38 -7.96
N THR A 215 -4.76 4.31 -9.28
CA THR A 215 -3.74 3.49 -9.95
C THR A 215 -2.49 4.30 -10.31
N ASN A 216 -2.63 5.60 -10.58
CA ASN A 216 -1.51 6.50 -10.82
C ASN A 216 -0.96 7.02 -9.50
N ALA A 217 0.16 6.44 -9.10
CA ALA A 217 0.89 6.82 -7.90
C ALA A 217 1.13 8.34 -7.80
N ARG A 218 1.45 9.01 -8.92
CA ARG A 218 1.79 10.43 -8.92
C ARG A 218 0.62 11.33 -8.52
N ASP A 219 -0.59 11.01 -8.97
CA ASP A 219 -1.77 11.84 -8.72
C ASP A 219 -2.29 11.64 -7.30
N LEU A 220 -2.25 10.40 -6.79
CA LEU A 220 -2.50 10.11 -5.39
C LEU A 220 -1.49 10.82 -4.48
N LYS A 221 -0.19 10.83 -4.85
CA LYS A 221 0.84 11.57 -4.13
C LYS A 221 0.48 13.04 -3.99
N LYS A 222 0.15 13.72 -5.10
CA LYS A 222 -0.25 15.12 -5.11
C LYS A 222 -1.42 15.40 -4.16
N ALA A 223 -2.48 14.60 -4.26
CA ALA A 223 -3.64 14.75 -3.39
C ALA A 223 -3.29 14.57 -1.89
N THR A 224 -2.37 13.65 -1.58
CA THR A 224 -1.93 13.43 -0.19
C THR A 224 -0.91 14.44 0.32
N CYS A 225 -0.09 15.04 -0.56
CA CYS A 225 0.91 16.04 -0.20
C CYS A 225 0.26 17.28 0.42
N VAL A 226 -0.91 17.72 -0.06
CA VAL A 226 -1.65 18.85 0.52
C VAL A 226 -1.85 18.68 2.04
N PHE A 227 -2.16 17.47 2.49
CA PHE A 227 -2.38 17.20 3.92
C PHE A 227 -1.09 17.12 4.72
N VAL A 228 -0.03 16.57 4.12
CA VAL A 228 1.29 16.46 4.75
C VAL A 228 1.94 17.84 4.85
N ASP A 229 1.91 18.62 3.78
CA ASP A 229 2.67 19.86 3.65
C ASP A 229 1.99 21.01 4.42
N ASN A 230 0.65 21.11 4.36
CA ASN A 230 -0.08 22.18 5.05
C ASN A 230 -0.42 21.85 6.51
N TYR A 231 -0.61 20.57 6.85
CA TYR A 231 -1.11 20.17 8.17
C TYR A 231 -0.25 19.12 8.89
N GLY A 232 0.86 18.66 8.31
CA GLY A 232 1.68 17.60 8.89
C GLY A 232 0.91 16.30 9.12
N ALA A 233 -0.16 16.06 8.37
CA ALA A 233 -1.06 14.93 8.56
C ALA A 233 -0.61 13.70 7.75
N SER A 234 -0.68 12.51 8.35
CA SER A 234 -0.38 11.26 7.65
C SER A 234 -1.65 10.60 7.10
N VAL A 235 -1.61 10.16 5.84
CA VAL A 235 -2.75 9.52 5.15
C VAL A 235 -2.71 8.00 5.31
N ILE A 236 -3.83 7.37 5.72
CA ILE A 236 -3.85 5.96 6.15
C ILE A 236 -4.61 5.04 5.19
N ILE A 237 -5.68 5.50 4.53
CA ILE A 237 -6.54 4.67 3.65
C ILE A 237 -6.95 5.49 2.43
N ALA A 238 -7.21 4.82 1.30
CA ALA A 238 -7.98 5.34 0.17
C ALA A 238 -9.06 4.29 -0.21
N ALA A 239 -10.18 4.71 -0.78
CA ALA A 239 -11.34 3.85 -1.05
C ALA A 239 -11.83 3.99 -2.50
N ARG A 240 -12.49 2.95 -3.04
CA ARG A 240 -13.06 2.95 -4.40
C ARG A 240 -14.41 3.69 -4.41
N GLY A 241 -14.69 4.52 -5.42
CA GLY A 241 -15.94 5.30 -5.57
C GLY A 241 -15.99 6.64 -4.81
N CYS A 242 -14.99 6.93 -3.98
CA CYS A 242 -14.69 8.24 -3.39
C CYS A 242 -13.32 8.15 -2.69
N LEU A 243 -12.44 9.14 -2.82
CA LEU A 243 -11.13 9.12 -2.15
C LEU A 243 -11.35 9.37 -0.65
N ARG A 244 -11.55 8.30 0.11
CA ARG A 244 -11.68 8.38 1.58
C ARG A 244 -10.31 8.29 2.22
N LEU A 245 -9.84 9.39 2.78
CA LEU A 245 -8.57 9.52 3.48
C LEU A 245 -8.78 9.50 4.98
N THR A 246 -8.19 8.54 5.68
CA THR A 246 -8.07 8.62 7.13
C THR A 246 -6.77 9.35 7.47
N LEU A 247 -6.89 10.49 8.14
CA LEU A 247 -5.78 11.39 8.47
C LEU A 247 -5.39 11.25 9.94
N ARG A 248 -4.09 11.21 10.19
CA ARG A 248 -3.52 11.28 11.53
C ARG A 248 -2.85 12.62 11.76
N PHE A 249 -3.25 13.29 12.83
CA PHE A 249 -2.67 14.55 13.27
C PHE A 249 -1.78 14.32 14.50
N THR A 250 -0.63 14.99 14.52
CA THR A 250 0.30 14.96 15.67
C THR A 250 -0.02 16.04 16.69
N THR A 251 -0.67 17.13 16.28
CA THR A 251 -1.02 18.26 17.14
C THR A 251 -2.48 18.68 16.95
N ARG A 252 -3.09 19.21 18.01
CA ARG A 252 -4.44 19.78 17.96
C ARG A 252 -4.52 21.01 17.05
N SER A 253 -3.47 21.85 17.06
CA SER A 253 -3.43 23.07 16.23
C SER A 253 -3.49 22.76 14.74
N ALA A 254 -2.79 21.72 14.26
CA ALA A 254 -2.89 21.29 12.87
C ALA A 254 -4.28 20.77 12.49
N LEU A 255 -4.92 20.04 13.41
CA LEU A 255 -6.28 19.56 13.23
C LEU A 255 -7.31 20.71 13.18
N GLU A 256 -7.17 21.70 14.05
CA GLU A 256 -8.03 22.89 14.10
C GLU A 256 -7.84 23.74 12.85
N MET A 257 -6.60 23.96 12.39
CA MET A 257 -6.32 24.68 11.15
C MET A 257 -6.98 24.02 9.94
N MET A 258 -6.82 22.70 9.77
CA MET A 258 -7.49 21.97 8.69
C MET A 258 -9.02 22.05 8.81
N TRP A 259 -9.55 22.04 10.03
CA TRP A 259 -10.99 22.17 10.25
C TRP A 259 -11.52 23.56 9.91
N ASP A 260 -10.77 24.60 10.21
CA ASP A 260 -11.11 25.97 9.84
C ASP A 260 -11.10 26.15 8.32
N ASP A 261 -10.07 25.64 7.63
CA ASP A 261 -9.98 25.64 6.17
C ASP A 261 -11.11 24.81 5.52
N TYR A 262 -11.55 23.74 6.21
CA TYR A 262 -12.72 22.97 5.79
C TYR A 262 -14.02 23.79 5.90
N LEU A 263 -14.19 24.56 6.99
CA LEU A 263 -15.37 25.38 7.20
C LEU A 263 -15.43 26.61 6.29
N SER A 264 -14.28 27.21 5.96
CA SER A 264 -14.18 28.34 5.03
C SER A 264 -14.35 27.91 3.57
N GLY A 265 -14.10 26.64 3.26
CA GLY A 265 -14.09 26.09 1.90
C GLY A 265 -12.71 26.12 1.24
N ASP A 266 -11.71 26.71 1.89
CA ASP A 266 -10.34 26.82 1.37
C ASP A 266 -9.70 25.46 1.15
N LEU A 267 -9.98 24.49 2.02
CA LEU A 267 -9.51 23.11 1.84
C LEU A 267 -10.03 22.50 0.53
N SER A 268 -11.28 22.81 0.19
CA SER A 268 -11.93 22.35 -1.05
C SER A 268 -11.29 23.00 -2.28
N ASN A 269 -10.97 24.30 -2.19
CA ASN A 269 -10.33 25.06 -3.25
C ASN A 269 -8.88 24.60 -3.49
N MET A 270 -8.08 24.48 -2.43
CA MET A 270 -6.69 23.99 -2.51
C MET A 270 -6.62 22.61 -3.17
N LEU A 271 -7.47 21.68 -2.72
CA LEU A 271 -7.53 20.35 -3.32
C LEU A 271 -8.01 20.39 -4.77
N THR A 272 -8.91 21.30 -5.12
CA THR A 272 -9.35 21.48 -6.52
C THR A 272 -8.18 21.90 -7.40
N ASP A 273 -7.40 22.89 -6.98
CA ASP A 273 -6.28 23.40 -7.77
C ASP A 273 -5.16 22.35 -7.94
N ASP A 274 -4.91 21.54 -6.93
CA ASP A 274 -3.85 20.53 -6.96
C ASP A 274 -4.24 19.23 -7.68
N ILE A 275 -5.52 18.85 -7.60
CA ILE A 275 -6.01 17.56 -8.11
C ILE A 275 -6.63 17.71 -9.50
N VAL A 276 -7.30 18.82 -9.81
CA VAL A 276 -7.99 18.99 -11.10
C VAL A 276 -7.02 19.46 -12.17
N THR A 277 -6.57 18.53 -13.00
CA THR A 277 -5.64 18.81 -14.10
C THR A 277 -6.33 19.35 -15.36
N ILE A 278 -5.56 19.99 -16.25
CA ILE A 278 -6.07 20.47 -17.56
C ILE A 278 -6.72 19.34 -18.38
N PRO A 279 -6.11 18.15 -18.54
CA PRO A 279 -6.75 17.05 -19.26
C PRO A 279 -8.11 16.66 -18.69
N MET A 280 -8.31 16.78 -17.38
CA MET A 280 -9.61 16.49 -16.76
C MET A 280 -10.65 17.56 -17.11
N LYS A 281 -10.25 18.82 -17.15
CA LYS A 281 -11.12 19.93 -17.61
C LYS A 281 -11.49 19.72 -19.08
N GLU A 282 -10.54 19.38 -19.94
CA GLU A 282 -10.79 19.07 -21.35
C GLU A 282 -11.78 17.90 -21.51
N MET A 283 -11.58 16.80 -20.77
CA MET A 283 -12.48 15.64 -20.79
C MET A 283 -13.89 15.95 -20.27
N ALA A 284 -14.01 16.92 -19.37
CA ALA A 284 -15.29 17.43 -18.89
C ALA A 284 -15.88 18.53 -19.79
N GLY A 285 -15.31 18.79 -20.97
CA GLY A 285 -15.80 19.84 -21.86
C GLY A 285 -15.66 21.25 -21.29
N TRP A 286 -14.62 21.47 -20.48
CA TRP A 286 -14.33 22.71 -19.75
C TRP A 286 -15.40 23.11 -18.73
N GLU A 287 -16.22 22.16 -18.29
CA GLU A 287 -17.13 22.37 -17.17
C GLU A 287 -16.36 22.61 -15.85
N GLU A 288 -17.02 23.33 -14.93
CA GLU A 288 -16.48 23.62 -13.61
C GLU A 288 -16.44 22.34 -12.75
N ILE A 289 -15.25 21.75 -12.62
CA ILE A 289 -14.95 20.61 -11.76
C ILE A 289 -14.40 21.13 -10.44
N PHE A 290 -14.90 20.61 -9.32
CA PHE A 290 -14.37 20.94 -8.00
C PHE A 290 -14.28 19.69 -7.11
N VAL A 291 -13.35 19.70 -6.17
CA VAL A 291 -13.17 18.65 -5.16
C VAL A 291 -13.97 19.04 -3.93
N GLY A 292 -15.14 18.45 -3.74
CA GLY A 292 -15.93 18.57 -2.51
C GLY A 292 -15.36 17.77 -1.34
N VAL A 293 -15.06 18.44 -0.24
CA VAL A 293 -14.58 17.77 0.97
C VAL A 293 -15.74 17.52 1.93
N LYS A 294 -15.74 16.37 2.59
CA LYS A 294 -16.68 16.07 3.68
C LYS A 294 -15.92 15.47 4.86
N ILE A 295 -15.96 16.18 5.98
CA ILE A 295 -15.39 15.72 7.25
C ILE A 295 -16.53 15.42 8.21
N ASP A 296 -16.47 14.26 8.86
CA ASP A 296 -17.45 13.90 9.89
C ASP A 296 -17.18 14.74 11.16
N LYS A 297 -18.09 15.69 11.44
CA LYS A 297 -17.99 16.58 12.60
C LYS A 297 -17.89 15.83 13.93
N ALA A 298 -18.59 14.70 14.08
CA ALA A 298 -18.54 13.93 15.33
C ALA A 298 -17.15 13.28 15.50
N GLN A 299 -16.56 12.80 14.42
CA GLN A 299 -15.19 12.27 14.43
C GLN A 299 -14.16 13.36 14.71
N TYR A 300 -14.26 14.51 14.03
CA TYR A 300 -13.43 15.68 14.32
C TYR A 300 -13.45 16.03 15.81
N LEU A 301 -14.64 16.19 16.40
CA LEU A 301 -14.80 16.52 17.82
C LEU A 301 -14.21 15.44 18.74
N ASN A 302 -14.33 14.16 18.38
CA ASN A 302 -13.76 13.06 19.16
C ASN A 302 -12.22 13.10 19.16
N VAL A 303 -11.61 13.40 18.02
CA VAL A 303 -10.14 13.50 17.91
C VAL A 303 -9.63 14.78 18.56
N CYS A 304 -10.29 15.91 18.34
CA CYS A 304 -9.96 17.20 18.95
C CYS A 304 -9.96 17.13 20.50
N ARG A 305 -10.88 16.38 21.10
CA ARG A 305 -10.90 16.12 22.56
C ARG A 305 -9.78 15.22 23.05
N SER A 306 -9.16 14.44 22.17
CA SER A 306 -8.13 13.46 22.53
C SER A 306 -6.71 13.93 22.29
N LEU A 307 -6.53 14.94 21.45
CA LEU A 307 -5.23 15.53 21.21
C LEU A 307 -4.90 16.49 22.35
N PRO A 308 -3.66 16.45 22.89
CA PRO A 308 -3.24 17.41 23.88
C PRO A 308 -3.32 18.82 23.28
N ASN A 309 -3.84 19.77 24.06
CA ASN A 309 -3.64 21.18 23.73
C ASN A 309 -2.12 21.39 23.70
N GLY A 310 -1.59 21.75 22.52
CA GLY A 310 -0.16 22.03 22.37
C GLY A 310 0.26 22.99 23.49
N ILE A 311 1.39 22.69 24.14
CA ILE A 311 1.92 23.51 25.22
C ILE A 311 1.97 24.96 24.73
N ASN A 312 1.16 25.83 25.33
CA ASN A 312 1.30 27.28 25.19
C ASN A 312 2.75 27.61 25.52
N ARG A 313 3.54 27.94 24.49
CA ARG A 313 4.82 28.62 24.70
C ARG A 313 4.46 30.00 25.26
N LYS A 314 4.60 30.14 26.58
CA LYS A 314 4.78 31.44 27.23
C LYS A 314 6.08 32.06 26.76
#